data_AF-G2DG52-F1
#
_entry.id   AF-G2DG52-F1
#
_cell.length_a   1.000
_cell.length_b   1.000
_cell.length_c   1.000
_cell.angle_alpha   90.00
_cell.angle_beta   90.00
_cell.angle_gamma   90.00
#
_symmetry.space_group_name_H-M   'P 1'
#
loop_
_entity.id
_entity.type
_entity.pdbx_description
1 polymer ?
#
loop_
_entity_poly.entity_id
_entity_poly.type
_entity_poly.pdbx_seq_one_letter_code
_entity_poly.pdbx_strand_id
1 'polypeptide(L)'
;MSKPSVGSLVLYKIRPAKVVEISDKIEIELEGGKRKRVRDKDVVLLHPGPLTSLKDLTPQQGEIEENWELLDGSEVEIGEFSELVFG
;
A
#
# COMPACT_ATOMS: atom_id res chain seq x y z
N MET A 1 3.32 -2.25 -13.50
CA MET A 1 3.18 -2.27 -12.03
C MET A 1 4.51 -2.63 -11.40
N SER A 2 4.99 -1.85 -10.43
CA SER A 2 6.17 -2.17 -9.63
C SER A 2 5.93 -3.44 -8.81
N LYS A 3 6.99 -4.24 -8.59
CA LYS A 3 6.94 -5.41 -7.71
C LYS A 3 7.20 -4.98 -6.27
N PRO A 4 6.58 -5.62 -5.26
CA PRO A 4 6.93 -5.38 -3.88
C PRO A 4 8.43 -5.64 -3.65
N SER A 5 9.04 -4.83 -2.78
CA SER A 5 10.40 -4.99 -2.26
C SER A 5 10.34 -5.04 -0.73
N VAL A 6 11.45 -5.40 -0.07
CA VAL A 6 11.52 -5.30 1.40
C VAL A 6 11.29 -3.86 1.84
N GLY A 7 10.38 -3.67 2.79
CA GLY A 7 9.93 -2.35 3.23
C GLY A 7 8.77 -1.77 2.42
N SER A 8 8.24 -2.47 1.41
CA SER A 8 7.00 -2.03 0.75
C SER A 8 5.78 -2.16 1.68
N LEU A 9 4.80 -1.26 1.50
CA LEU A 9 3.47 -1.35 2.07
C LEU A 9 2.55 -2.08 1.09
N VAL A 10 1.90 -3.14 1.55
CA VAL A 10 1.00 -3.97 0.76
C VAL A 10 -0.34 -4.20 1.48
N LEU A 11 -1.39 -4.53 0.74
CA LEU A 11 -2.64 -5.08 1.29
C LEU A 11 -2.63 -6.60 1.19
N TYR A 12 -2.92 -7.26 2.31
CA TYR A 12 -3.26 -8.67 2.37
C TYR A 12 -4.68 -8.84 2.91
N LYS A 13 -5.62 -9.29 2.07
CA LYS A 13 -7.05 -9.41 2.43
C LYS A 13 -7.56 -8.16 3.16
N ILE A 14 -7.48 -7.00 2.50
CA ILE A 14 -7.89 -5.67 3.01
C ILE A 14 -7.21 -5.21 4.31
N ARG A 15 -6.14 -5.88 4.76
CA ARG A 15 -5.33 -5.46 5.92
C ARG A 15 -3.97 -4.94 5.45
N PRO A 16 -3.50 -3.79 5.95
CA PRO A 16 -2.17 -3.31 5.63
C PRO A 16 -1.11 -4.23 6.23
N ALA A 17 -0.02 -4.43 5.49
CA ALA A 17 1.13 -5.20 5.92
C ALA A 17 2.41 -4.62 5.32
N LYS A 18 3.52 -4.77 6.05
CA LYS A 18 4.86 -4.42 5.57
C LYS A 18 5.53 -5.67 5.02
N VAL A 19 6.20 -5.57 3.88
CA VAL A 19 7.06 -6.66 3.37
C VAL A 19 8.34 -6.73 4.20
N VAL A 20 8.61 -7.90 4.78
CA VAL A 20 9.81 -8.15 5.60
C VAL A 20 10.86 -8.91 4.82
N GLU A 21 10.46 -9.86 3.98
CA GLU A 21 11.36 -10.71 3.21
C GLU A 21 10.73 -11.08 1.87
N ILE A 22 11.58 -11.22 0.83
CA ILE A 22 11.19 -11.77 -0.46
C ILE A 22 12.11 -12.94 -0.79
N SER A 23 11.52 -14.14 -0.83
CA SER A 23 12.18 -15.37 -1.28
C SER A 23 11.27 -16.15 -2.24
N ASP A 24 10.98 -17.43 -1.98
CA ASP A 24 10.01 -18.21 -2.76
C ASP A 24 8.56 -17.73 -2.55
N LYS A 25 8.32 -17.15 -1.38
CA LYS A 25 7.11 -16.46 -0.94
C LYS A 25 7.49 -15.11 -0.35
N ILE A 26 6.50 -14.24 -0.22
CA ILE A 26 6.67 -12.94 0.43
C ILE A 26 6.34 -13.13 1.91
N GLU A 27 7.26 -12.78 2.80
CA GLU A 27 6.96 -12.63 4.22
C GLU A 27 6.45 -11.22 4.49
N ILE A 28 5.26 -11.12 5.07
CA ILE A 28 4.64 -9.85 5.46
C ILE A 28 4.44 -9.79 6.98
N GLU A 29 4.53 -8.59 7.53
CA GLU A 29 4.22 -8.26 8.91
C GLU A 29 2.93 -7.43 8.95
N LEU A 30 1.90 -8.01 9.57
CA LEU A 30 0.61 -7.37 9.81
C LEU A 30 0.69 -6.47 11.04
N GLU A 31 -0.35 -5.66 11.22
CA GLU A 31 -0.61 -4.95 12.46
C GLU A 31 -0.50 -5.88 13.69
N GLY A 32 0.14 -5.39 14.75
CA GLY A 32 0.43 -6.20 15.95
C GLY A 32 1.66 -7.11 15.83
N GLY A 33 2.42 -7.03 14.72
CA GLY A 33 3.69 -7.74 14.55
C GLY A 33 3.56 -9.20 14.10
N LYS A 34 2.34 -9.65 13.76
CA LYS A 34 2.11 -11.02 13.28
C LYS A 34 2.70 -11.17 11.88
N ARG A 35 3.59 -12.16 11.71
CA ARG A 35 4.18 -12.49 10.41
C ARG A 35 3.40 -13.57 9.65
N LYS A 36 3.41 -13.50 8.32
CA LYS A 36 2.78 -14.48 7.44
C LYS A 36 3.52 -14.59 6.11
N ARG A 37 3.68 -15.82 5.60
CA ARG A 37 4.15 -16.07 4.23
C ARG A 37 2.97 -16.17 3.27
N VAL A 38 3.02 -15.40 2.18
CA VAL A 38 1.96 -15.29 1.17
C VAL A 38 2.55 -15.38 -0.23
N ARG A 39 1.72 -15.69 -1.24
CA ARG A 39 2.17 -15.61 -2.64
C ARG A 39 2.08 -14.18 -3.12
N ASP A 40 2.84 -13.86 -4.17
CA ASP A 40 2.81 -12.55 -4.83
C ASP A 40 1.39 -12.12 -5.21
N LYS A 41 0.60 -13.02 -5.80
CA LYS A 41 -0.80 -12.77 -6.16
C LYS A 41 -1.76 -12.54 -4.97
N ASP A 42 -1.35 -12.86 -3.75
CA ASP A 42 -2.20 -12.72 -2.56
C ASP A 42 -2.08 -11.31 -1.95
N VAL A 43 -1.19 -10.46 -2.47
CA VAL A 43 -0.95 -9.11 -2.00
C VAL A 43 -1.13 -8.09 -3.11
N VAL A 44 -1.53 -6.87 -2.74
CA VAL A 44 -1.58 -5.71 -3.63
C VAL A 44 -0.58 -4.68 -3.13
N LEU A 45 0.31 -4.20 -3.99
CA LEU A 45 1.26 -3.15 -3.64
C LEU A 45 0.53 -1.81 -3.49
N LEU A 46 0.67 -1.18 -2.33
CA LEU A 46 0.17 0.18 -2.08
C LEU A 46 1.26 1.22 -2.21
N HIS A 47 2.44 0.95 -1.65
CA HIS A 47 3.56 1.89 -1.68
C HIS A 47 4.87 1.11 -1.75
N PRO A 48 5.83 1.53 -2.60
CA PRO A 48 7.11 0.82 -2.77
C PRO A 48 7.98 0.82 -1.50
N GLY A 49 7.77 1.77 -0.59
CA GLY A 49 8.53 1.92 0.66
C GLY A 49 9.51 3.11 0.61
N PRO A 50 10.50 3.19 1.53
CA PRO A 50 10.76 2.24 2.62
C PRO A 50 9.90 2.51 3.86
N LEU A 51 9.13 1.50 4.29
CA LEU A 51 8.39 1.52 5.54
C LEU A 51 9.12 0.71 6.60
N THR A 52 9.46 1.34 7.73
CA THR A 52 10.10 0.67 8.88
C THR A 52 9.06 -0.04 9.75
N SER A 53 7.97 0.64 10.09
CA SER A 53 6.87 0.11 10.90
C SER A 53 5.53 0.65 10.42
N LEU A 54 4.46 -0.16 10.52
CA LEU A 54 3.09 0.32 10.30
C LEU A 54 2.69 1.42 11.29
N LYS A 55 3.36 1.50 12.45
CA LYS A 55 3.14 2.56 13.45
C LYS A 55 3.67 3.93 13.01
N ASP A 56 4.54 3.96 12.00
CA ASP A 56 5.12 5.19 11.48
C ASP A 56 4.19 5.86 10.45
N LEU A 57 3.09 5.21 10.08
CA LEU A 57 2.10 5.75 9.16
C LEU A 57 1.36 6.91 9.83
N THR A 58 1.51 8.09 9.24
CA THR A 58 0.76 9.29 9.63
C THR A 58 -0.25 9.63 8.54
N PRO A 59 -1.44 10.15 8.91
CA PRO A 59 -2.35 10.74 7.95
C PRO A 59 -1.63 11.82 7.13
N GLN A 60 -1.73 11.74 5.81
CA GLN A 60 -1.28 12.79 4.92
C GLN A 60 -2.37 13.86 4.80
N GLN A 61 -1.96 15.12 4.64
CA GLN A 61 -2.87 16.18 4.20
C GLN A 61 -2.92 16.17 2.68
N GLY A 62 -4.12 16.22 2.14
CA GLY A 62 -4.39 16.27 0.72
C GLY A 62 -5.86 16.62 0.50
N GLU A 63 -6.17 17.14 -0.68
CA GLU A 63 -7.50 17.63 -1.03
C GLU A 63 -8.36 16.47 -1.57
N ILE A 64 -8.64 15.47 -0.72
CA ILE A 64 -9.33 14.23 -1.14
C ILE A 64 -10.71 14.54 -1.72
N GLU A 65 -11.51 15.36 -1.04
CA GLU A 65 -12.89 15.67 -1.42
C GLU A 65 -12.94 16.45 -2.74
N GLU A 66 -12.13 17.50 -2.88
CA GLU A 66 -12.06 18.33 -4.09
C GLU A 66 -11.58 17.51 -5.30
N ASN A 67 -10.54 16.70 -5.15
CA ASN A 67 -10.03 15.87 -6.24
C ASN A 67 -10.96 14.70 -6.57
N TRP A 68 -11.73 14.19 -5.60
CA TRP A 68 -12.78 13.21 -5.88
C TRP A 68 -13.90 13.84 -6.70
N GLU A 69 -14.39 15.03 -6.31
CA GLU A 69 -15.42 15.76 -7.05
C GLU A 69 -14.97 16.12 -8.47
N LEU A 70 -13.70 16.48 -8.65
CA LEU A 70 -13.11 16.75 -9.97
C LEU A 70 -13.23 15.55 -10.92
N LEU A 71 -13.21 14.33 -10.37
CA LEU A 71 -13.27 13.08 -11.12
C LEU A 71 -14.69 12.51 -11.24
N ASP A 72 -15.73 13.26 -10.84
CA ASP A 72 -17.11 12.77 -10.89
C ASP A 72 -17.50 12.28 -12.29
N GLY A 73 -18.08 11.08 -12.35
CA GLY A 73 -18.43 10.40 -13.59
C GLY A 73 -17.26 9.79 -14.38
N SER A 74 -16.03 9.84 -13.87
CA SER A 74 -14.84 9.23 -14.49
C SER A 74 -14.31 8.03 -13.69
N GLU A 75 -13.55 7.16 -14.35
CA GLU A 75 -12.81 6.08 -13.72
C GLU A 75 -11.31 6.44 -13.71
N VAL A 76 -10.66 6.23 -12.56
CA VAL A 76 -9.23 6.49 -12.37
C VAL A 76 -8.60 5.31 -11.63
N GLU A 77 -7.33 5.00 -11.92
CA GLU A 77 -6.61 4.03 -11.10
C GLU A 77 -6.28 4.63 -9.73
N ILE A 78 -6.33 3.81 -8.66
CA ILE A 78 -6.05 4.28 -7.29
C ILE A 78 -4.67 4.93 -7.15
N GLY A 79 -3.69 4.49 -7.96
CA GLY A 79 -2.35 5.09 -7.99
C GLY A 79 -2.36 6.52 -8.55
N GLU A 80 -3.07 6.74 -9.66
CA GLU A 80 -3.23 8.05 -10.27
C GLU A 80 -4.03 9.00 -9.37
N PHE A 81 -5.08 8.50 -8.72
CA PHE A 81 -5.83 9.28 -7.74
C PHE A 81 -4.98 9.66 -6.52
N SER A 82 -4.14 8.74 -6.02
CA SER A 82 -3.25 9.02 -4.90
C SER A 82 -2.24 10.11 -5.25
N GLU A 83 -1.69 10.08 -6.47
CA GLU A 83 -0.80 11.14 -6.97
C GLU A 83 -1.53 12.48 -7.08
N LEU A 84 -2.76 12.50 -7.59
CA LEU A 84 -3.57 13.71 -7.70
C LEU A 84 -3.84 14.36 -6.32
N VAL A 85 -4.07 13.56 -5.29
CA VAL A 85 -4.43 14.04 -3.94
C VAL A 85 -3.21 14.42 -3.10
N PHE A 86 -2.09 13.71 -3.24
CA PHE A 86 -0.95 13.78 -2.31
C PHE A 86 0.41 14.06 -2.97
N GLY A 87 0.48 14.12 -4.31
CA GLY A 87 1.71 14.35 -5.09
C GLY A 87 2.13 15.81 -5.19
#